data_AF-C9QKH8-F1
#
_entry.id   AF-C9QKH8-F1
#
_cell.length_a   1.000
_cell.length_b   1.000
_cell.length_c   1.000
_cell.angle_alpha   90.00
_cell.angle_beta   90.00
_cell.angle_gamma   90.00
#
_symmetry.space_group_name_H-M   'P 1'
#
loop_
_entity.id
_entity.type
_entity.pdbx_description
1 polymer ?
#
loop_
_entity_poly.entity_id
_entity_poly.type
_entity_poly.pdbx_seq_one_letter_code
_entity_poly.pdbx_strand_id
1 'polypeptide(L)'
;MDVSYPGIHIKVELIVLKEYLTHMESGVAASCSSYVTSEEKSFSGLEHDEYSHVYRIAEDEIPRIIRMPMLVSIYTLFENSVTQLLEYTRKKEEKTSKLKDVTAKSLPSKCNKYIEQVLGFDFAFDQKTMNALSEITKLRNCVAHANGNLSSLEASKASAIKKVASKEKLIFITSDQLDISYEYLRKSLGMVESSLRELMEYIEEKYGFY
;
A
#
# COMPACT_ATOMS: atom_id res chain seq x y z
N MET A 1 -20.78 22.71 -8.44
CA MET A 1 -19.96 21.64 -7.84
C MET A 1 -20.79 20.36 -7.83
N ASP A 2 -20.40 19.38 -8.65
CA ASP A 2 -21.08 18.08 -8.71
C ASP A 2 -20.78 17.27 -7.44
N VAL A 3 -21.77 17.18 -6.57
CA VAL A 3 -21.69 16.49 -5.26
C VAL A 3 -21.47 14.99 -5.39
N SER A 4 -21.64 14.41 -6.59
CA SER A 4 -21.39 12.98 -6.83
C SER A 4 -19.93 12.66 -7.16
N TYR A 5 -19.08 13.68 -7.34
CA TYR A 5 -17.66 13.49 -7.60
C TYR A 5 -16.91 12.99 -6.35
N PRO A 6 -16.24 11.82 -6.40
CA PRO A 6 -15.62 11.23 -5.23
C PRO A 6 -14.29 11.89 -4.82
N GLY A 7 -13.71 12.76 -5.64
CA GLY A 7 -12.36 13.28 -5.42
C GLY A 7 -12.18 14.05 -4.11
N ILE A 8 -13.22 14.71 -3.58
CA ILE A 8 -13.15 15.37 -2.26
C ILE A 8 -12.90 14.34 -1.14
N HIS A 9 -13.65 13.23 -1.15
CA HIS A 9 -13.48 12.17 -0.17
C HIS A 9 -12.11 11.49 -0.29
N ILE A 10 -11.67 11.23 -1.52
CA ILE A 10 -10.34 10.65 -1.80
C ILE A 10 -9.22 11.57 -1.28
N LYS A 11 -9.33 12.89 -1.50
CA LYS A 11 -8.37 13.89 -0.98
C LYS A 11 -8.31 13.84 0.55
N VAL A 12 -9.44 13.72 1.24
CA VAL A 12 -9.48 13.56 2.71
C VAL A 12 -8.81 12.26 3.15
N GLU A 13 -9.12 11.12 2.53
CA GLU A 13 -8.51 9.84 2.86
C GLU A 13 -6.97 9.86 2.68
N LEU A 14 -6.48 10.49 1.60
CA LEU A 14 -5.05 10.70 1.38
C LEU A 14 -4.40 11.53 2.50
N ILE A 15 -5.03 12.64 2.89
CA ILE A 15 -4.53 13.51 3.98
C ILE A 15 -4.45 12.72 5.29
N VAL A 16 -5.51 12.00 5.66
CA VAL A 16 -5.57 11.24 6.90
C VAL A 16 -4.53 10.12 6.91
N LEU A 17 -4.39 9.37 5.82
CA LEU A 17 -3.43 8.28 5.75
C LEU A 17 -1.98 8.78 5.78
N LYS A 18 -1.71 9.95 5.17
CA LYS A 18 -0.41 10.62 5.21
C LYS A 18 -0.05 11.13 6.60
N GLU A 19 -1.02 11.70 7.30
CA GLU A 19 -0.85 12.14 8.69
C GLU A 19 -0.56 10.95 9.60
N TYR A 20 -1.36 9.88 9.46
CA TYR A 20 -1.17 8.67 10.24
C TYR A 20 0.20 8.00 9.97
N LEU A 21 0.65 7.98 8.72
CA LEU A 21 2.00 7.54 8.37
C LEU A 21 3.08 8.45 8.98
N THR A 22 2.84 9.77 9.07
CA THR A 22 3.81 10.71 9.68
C THR A 22 4.06 10.40 11.16
N HIS A 23 3.04 9.95 11.89
CA HIS A 23 3.14 9.59 13.31
C HIS A 23 3.53 8.13 13.57
N MET A 24 3.66 7.32 12.53
CA MET A 24 3.86 5.87 12.65
C MET A 24 5.10 5.50 13.47
N GLU A 25 6.25 6.09 13.17
CA GLU A 25 7.51 5.72 13.83
C GLU A 25 7.55 6.14 15.30
N SER A 26 6.87 7.25 15.66
CA SER A 26 6.65 7.60 17.06
C SER A 26 5.84 6.54 17.79
N GLY A 27 4.81 6.00 17.14
CA GLY A 27 4.02 4.88 17.66
C GLY A 27 4.84 3.60 17.81
N VAL A 28 5.64 3.26 16.80
CA VAL A 28 6.58 2.12 16.83
C VAL A 28 7.53 2.27 18.02
N ALA A 29 8.21 3.40 18.16
CA ALA A 29 9.17 3.65 19.25
C ALA A 29 8.51 3.55 20.64
N ALA A 30 7.30 4.09 20.79
CA ALA A 30 6.52 3.97 22.02
C ALA A 30 6.14 2.51 22.33
N SER A 31 5.73 1.73 21.33
CA SER A 31 5.42 0.30 21.49
C SER A 31 6.65 -0.51 21.88
N CYS A 32 7.80 -0.25 21.24
CA CYS A 32 9.07 -0.90 21.55
C CYS A 32 9.49 -0.60 23.00
N SER A 33 9.48 0.68 23.38
CA SER A 33 9.88 1.10 24.74
C SER A 33 8.96 0.53 25.82
N SER A 34 7.65 0.49 25.55
CA SER A 34 6.66 -0.08 26.47
C SER A 34 6.85 -1.59 26.63
N TYR A 35 7.13 -2.31 25.54
CA TYR A 35 7.42 -3.74 25.56
C TYR A 35 8.68 -4.03 26.38
N VAL A 36 9.81 -3.37 26.06
CA VAL A 36 11.08 -3.53 26.79
C VAL A 36 10.89 -3.25 28.28
N THR A 37 10.28 -2.11 28.64
CA THR A 37 10.04 -1.73 30.04
C THR A 37 9.17 -2.75 30.78
N SER A 38 8.21 -3.37 30.10
CA SER A 38 7.33 -4.39 30.68
C SER A 38 8.09 -5.70 30.94
N GLU A 39 8.86 -6.15 29.96
CA GLU A 39 9.63 -7.39 30.05
C GLU A 39 10.77 -7.27 31.06
N GLU A 40 11.52 -6.17 31.09
CA GLU A 40 12.63 -5.95 32.03
C GLU A 40 12.20 -6.05 33.50
N LYS A 41 10.94 -5.68 33.84
CA LYS A 41 10.40 -5.86 35.19
C LYS A 41 10.31 -7.33 35.59
N SER A 42 10.05 -8.21 34.63
CA SER A 42 9.97 -9.66 34.85
C SER A 42 11.35 -10.32 34.97
N PHE A 43 12.41 -9.63 34.56
CA PHE A 43 13.79 -10.15 34.50
C PHE A 43 14.75 -9.43 35.48
N SER A 44 14.22 -8.75 36.50
CA SER A 44 15.08 -8.01 37.45
C SER A 44 16.08 -8.93 38.15
N GLY A 45 17.38 -8.70 37.93
CA GLY A 45 18.47 -9.45 38.56
C GLY A 45 19.12 -10.54 37.69
N LEU A 46 18.69 -10.70 36.43
CA LEU A 46 19.32 -11.59 35.44
C LEU A 46 20.42 -10.89 34.63
N GLU A 47 21.35 -11.65 34.06
CA GLU A 47 22.42 -11.12 33.21
C GLU A 47 21.89 -10.66 31.83
N HIS A 48 22.62 -9.76 31.17
CA HIS A 48 22.16 -9.10 29.93
C HIS A 48 21.90 -10.06 28.76
N ASP A 49 22.66 -11.14 28.68
CA ASP A 49 22.50 -12.18 27.67
C ASP A 49 21.17 -12.95 27.83
N GLU A 50 20.70 -13.14 29.06
CA GLU A 50 19.47 -13.87 29.39
C GLU A 50 18.20 -13.17 28.87
N TYR A 51 18.22 -11.85 28.66
CA TYR A 51 17.07 -11.08 28.13
C TYR A 51 17.33 -10.38 26.78
N SER A 52 18.45 -10.66 26.12
CA SER A 52 18.79 -10.10 24.79
C SER A 52 17.70 -10.30 23.71
N HIS A 53 16.91 -11.38 23.83
CA HIS A 53 15.78 -11.67 22.94
C HIS A 53 14.65 -10.61 23.01
N VAL A 54 14.51 -9.92 24.14
CA VAL A 54 13.53 -8.83 24.33
C VAL A 54 13.84 -7.69 23.36
N TYR A 55 15.11 -7.27 23.26
CA TYR A 55 15.50 -6.21 22.33
C TYR A 55 15.31 -6.63 20.88
N ARG A 56 15.60 -7.89 20.54
CA ARG A 56 15.33 -8.40 19.18
C ARG A 56 13.84 -8.32 18.81
N ILE A 57 12.94 -8.72 19.71
CA ILE A 57 11.49 -8.59 19.49
C ILE A 57 11.10 -7.12 19.32
N ALA A 58 11.65 -6.25 20.17
CA ALA A 58 11.39 -4.82 20.11
C ALA A 58 11.88 -4.18 18.81
N GLU A 59 13.09 -4.50 18.35
CA GLU A 59 13.75 -3.86 17.21
C GLU A 59 13.32 -4.45 15.86
N ASP A 60 13.00 -5.74 15.81
CA ASP A 60 12.70 -6.43 14.54
C ASP A 60 11.19 -6.76 14.39
N GLU A 61 10.57 -7.33 15.43
CA GLU A 61 9.22 -7.89 15.28
C GLU A 61 8.12 -6.84 15.42
N ILE A 62 8.20 -5.97 16.43
CA ILE A 62 7.21 -4.92 16.69
C ILE A 62 7.09 -3.96 15.49
N PRO A 63 8.18 -3.39 14.93
CA PRO A 63 8.08 -2.48 13.80
C PRO A 63 7.47 -3.16 12.58
N ARG A 64 7.86 -4.41 12.29
CA ARG A 64 7.29 -5.21 11.20
C ARG A 64 5.78 -5.39 11.37
N ILE A 65 5.33 -5.78 12.56
CA ILE A 65 3.89 -5.97 12.87
C ILE A 65 3.10 -4.67 12.66
N ILE A 66 3.66 -3.52 13.05
CA ILE A 66 2.98 -2.22 12.93
C ILE A 66 3.00 -1.69 11.49
N ARG A 67 4.12 -1.83 10.77
CA ARG A 67 4.32 -1.28 9.42
C ARG A 67 3.58 -2.08 8.35
N MET A 68 3.52 -3.41 8.45
CA MET A 68 2.91 -4.26 7.42
C MET A 68 1.43 -3.90 7.10
N PRO A 69 0.54 -3.69 8.09
CA PRO A 69 -0.83 -3.24 7.83
C PRO A 69 -0.92 -1.92 7.06
N MET A 70 0.05 -1.01 7.24
CA MET A 70 0.07 0.26 6.50
C MET A 70 0.17 0.05 4.99
N LEU A 71 0.99 -0.91 4.54
CA LEU A 71 1.09 -1.22 3.12
C LEU A 71 -0.27 -1.68 2.56
N VAL A 72 -1.01 -2.47 3.34
CA VAL A 72 -2.36 -2.92 2.96
C VAL A 72 -3.29 -1.72 2.84
N SER A 73 -3.27 -0.81 3.81
CA SER A 73 -4.09 0.41 3.79
C SER A 73 -3.76 1.32 2.59
N ILE A 74 -2.47 1.56 2.31
CA ILE A 74 -2.01 2.37 1.16
C ILE A 74 -2.56 1.81 -0.16
N TYR A 75 -2.44 0.51 -0.38
CA TYR A 75 -2.92 -0.08 -1.63
C TYR A 75 -4.45 -0.16 -1.70
N THR A 76 -5.11 -0.37 -0.56
CA THR A 76 -6.58 -0.37 -0.48
C THR A 76 -7.16 1.00 -0.82
N LEU A 77 -6.50 2.08 -0.37
CA LEU A 77 -6.84 3.45 -0.76
C LEU A 77 -6.78 3.63 -2.28
N PHE A 78 -5.70 3.18 -2.93
CA PHE A 78 -5.57 3.21 -4.38
C PHE A 78 -6.71 2.42 -5.07
N GLU A 79 -6.92 1.17 -4.68
CA GLU A 79 -7.90 0.27 -5.28
C GLU A 79 -9.33 0.82 -5.19
N ASN A 80 -9.71 1.33 -4.02
CA ASN A 80 -11.01 1.93 -3.81
C ASN A 80 -11.16 3.25 -4.58
N SER A 81 -10.16 4.13 -4.50
CA SER A 81 -10.20 5.45 -5.14
C SER A 81 -10.30 5.35 -6.66
N VAL A 82 -9.46 4.53 -7.29
CA VAL A 82 -9.49 4.34 -8.74
C VAL A 82 -10.82 3.71 -9.18
N THR A 83 -11.35 2.78 -8.41
CA THR A 83 -12.65 2.16 -8.71
C THR A 83 -13.79 3.17 -8.63
N GLN A 84 -13.80 4.03 -7.60
CA GLN A 84 -14.79 5.09 -7.44
C GLN A 84 -14.72 6.13 -8.56
N LEU A 85 -13.51 6.59 -8.91
CA LEU A 85 -13.29 7.55 -10.00
C LEU A 85 -13.74 6.98 -11.36
N LEU A 86 -13.41 5.72 -11.65
CA LEU A 86 -13.81 5.06 -12.90
C LEU A 86 -15.31 4.75 -12.94
N GLU A 87 -15.95 4.45 -11.81
CA GLU A 87 -17.39 4.26 -11.74
C GLU A 87 -18.16 5.59 -11.88
N TYR A 88 -17.66 6.66 -11.28
CA TYR A 88 -18.18 8.02 -11.49
C TYR A 88 -18.14 8.38 -12.97
N THR A 89 -16.98 8.19 -13.59
CA THR A 89 -16.73 8.46 -15.01
C THR A 89 -17.61 7.61 -15.91
N ARG A 90 -17.75 6.31 -15.63
CA ARG A 90 -18.65 5.40 -16.35
C ARG A 90 -20.07 5.93 -16.40
N LYS A 91 -20.59 6.42 -15.26
CA LYS A 91 -21.94 6.97 -15.16
C LYS A 91 -22.07 8.26 -15.97
N LYS A 92 -21.06 9.13 -15.95
CA LYS A 92 -21.04 10.38 -16.72
C LYS A 92 -21.00 10.15 -18.23
N GLU A 93 -20.26 9.14 -18.68
CA GLU A 93 -20.17 8.73 -20.08
C GLU A 93 -21.28 7.76 -20.51
N GLU A 94 -22.26 7.50 -19.63
CA GLU A 94 -23.39 6.58 -19.85
C GLU A 94 -22.98 5.18 -20.35
N LYS A 95 -21.78 4.72 -20.00
CA LYS A 95 -21.26 3.42 -20.43
C LYS A 95 -21.90 2.29 -19.63
N THR A 96 -22.25 1.19 -20.28
CA THR A 96 -22.88 0.04 -19.62
C THR A 96 -21.85 -0.92 -19.00
N SER A 97 -20.73 -1.15 -19.69
CA SER A 97 -19.65 -2.02 -19.23
C SER A 97 -18.97 -1.46 -17.98
N LYS A 98 -18.79 -2.30 -16.96
CA LYS A 98 -18.15 -1.94 -15.69
C LYS A 98 -16.68 -2.33 -15.69
N LEU A 99 -15.90 -1.72 -14.81
CA LEU A 99 -14.48 -2.05 -14.64
C LEU A 99 -14.30 -3.56 -14.45
N LYS A 100 -15.15 -4.20 -13.65
CA LYS A 100 -15.09 -5.65 -13.36
C LYS A 100 -15.17 -6.53 -14.62
N ASP A 101 -15.81 -6.06 -15.68
CA ASP A 101 -16.03 -6.80 -16.94
C ASP A 101 -14.77 -6.84 -17.82
N VAL A 102 -13.75 -6.02 -17.51
CA VAL A 102 -12.46 -6.03 -18.21
C VAL A 102 -11.51 -7.07 -17.63
N THR A 103 -10.87 -7.85 -18.51
CA THR A 103 -9.88 -8.86 -18.12
C THR A 103 -8.44 -8.34 -18.27
N ALA A 104 -7.66 -8.41 -17.20
CA ALA A 104 -6.24 -8.05 -17.18
C ALA A 104 -5.47 -8.81 -16.09
N LYS A 105 -4.14 -8.76 -16.17
CA LYS A 105 -3.24 -9.47 -15.25
C LYS A 105 -3.08 -8.79 -13.89
N SER A 106 -3.41 -7.51 -13.78
CA SER A 106 -3.30 -6.70 -12.57
C SER A 106 -4.34 -5.58 -12.58
N LEU A 107 -4.67 -5.03 -11.41
CA LEU A 107 -5.59 -3.91 -11.30
C LEU A 107 -5.13 -2.68 -12.12
N PRO A 108 -3.86 -2.21 -12.06
CA PRO A 108 -3.42 -1.07 -12.89
C PRO A 108 -3.60 -1.32 -14.40
N SER A 109 -3.28 -2.54 -14.86
CA SER A 109 -3.48 -2.91 -16.27
C SER A 109 -4.97 -2.97 -16.62
N LYS A 110 -5.82 -3.41 -15.68
CA LYS A 110 -7.28 -3.41 -15.82
C LYS A 110 -7.83 -1.99 -15.95
N CYS A 111 -7.33 -1.07 -15.12
CA CYS A 111 -7.67 0.35 -15.18
C CYS A 111 -7.30 0.96 -16.53
N ASN A 112 -6.05 0.84 -16.98
CA ASN A 112 -5.64 1.38 -18.28
C ASN A 112 -6.49 0.85 -19.43
N LYS A 113 -6.70 -0.47 -19.50
CA LYS A 113 -7.58 -1.07 -20.52
C LYS A 113 -9.00 -0.53 -20.46
N TYR A 114 -9.55 -0.34 -19.28
CA TYR A 114 -10.90 0.19 -19.11
C TYR A 114 -11.00 1.66 -19.55
N ILE A 115 -10.02 2.48 -19.15
CA ILE A 115 -9.93 3.89 -19.52
C ILE A 115 -9.83 4.04 -21.04
N GLU A 116 -8.98 3.26 -21.68
CA GLU A 116 -8.79 3.28 -23.14
C GLU A 116 -10.00 2.70 -23.88
N GLN A 117 -10.40 1.46 -23.56
CA GLN A 117 -11.32 0.69 -24.41
C GLN A 117 -12.80 0.93 -24.13
N VAL A 118 -13.15 1.29 -22.88
CA VAL A 118 -14.55 1.50 -22.47
C VAL A 118 -14.87 2.98 -22.40
N LEU A 119 -14.00 3.76 -21.77
CA LEU A 119 -14.22 5.20 -21.61
C LEU A 119 -13.74 6.01 -22.83
N GLY A 120 -12.77 5.49 -23.61
CA GLY A 120 -12.23 6.19 -24.78
C GLY A 120 -11.41 7.42 -24.39
N PHE A 121 -10.75 7.38 -23.24
CA PHE A 121 -10.02 8.51 -22.68
C PHE A 121 -8.56 8.49 -23.11
N ASP A 122 -8.02 9.67 -23.37
CA ASP A 122 -6.59 9.88 -23.59
C ASP A 122 -5.85 10.04 -22.25
N PHE A 123 -5.99 9.02 -21.40
CA PHE A 123 -5.29 8.90 -20.13
C PHE A 123 -4.83 7.47 -19.95
N ALA A 124 -3.61 7.30 -19.46
CA ALA A 124 -3.12 6.01 -19.02
C ALA A 124 -2.09 6.19 -17.91
N PHE A 125 -2.12 5.32 -16.91
CA PHE A 125 -0.98 5.19 -16.00
C PHE A 125 0.24 4.75 -16.79
N ASP A 126 1.35 5.47 -16.66
CA ASP A 126 2.58 5.12 -17.38
C ASP A 126 3.14 3.75 -16.92
N GLN A 127 4.11 3.24 -17.68
CA GLN A 127 4.70 1.92 -17.39
C GLN A 127 5.42 1.87 -16.03
N LYS A 128 5.98 2.99 -15.57
CA LYS A 128 6.69 3.07 -14.29
C LYS A 128 5.71 2.98 -13.13
N THR A 129 4.61 3.73 -13.19
CA THR A 129 3.50 3.71 -12.24
C THR A 129 2.83 2.34 -12.22
N MET A 130 2.54 1.75 -13.39
CA MET A 130 1.99 0.40 -13.47
C MET A 130 2.90 -0.65 -12.81
N ASN A 131 4.22 -0.56 -13.03
CA ASN A 131 5.18 -1.48 -12.43
C ASN A 131 5.22 -1.31 -10.91
N ALA A 132 5.32 -0.08 -10.41
CA ALA A 132 5.35 0.22 -8.98
C ALA A 132 4.08 -0.29 -8.28
N LEU A 133 2.90 0.02 -8.82
CA LEU A 133 1.62 -0.47 -8.27
C LEU A 133 1.53 -2.00 -8.30
N SER A 134 2.06 -2.64 -9.35
CA SER A 134 2.11 -4.11 -9.42
C SER A 134 3.03 -4.71 -8.35
N GLU A 135 4.15 -4.06 -8.05
CA GLU A 135 5.07 -4.49 -6.97
C GLU A 135 4.42 -4.32 -5.59
N ILE A 136 3.78 -3.17 -5.33
CA ILE A 136 2.99 -2.93 -4.11
C ILE A 136 1.89 -3.98 -3.97
N THR A 137 1.18 -4.34 -5.05
CA THR A 137 0.14 -5.38 -5.03
C THR A 137 0.68 -6.72 -4.54
N LYS A 138 1.85 -7.13 -5.03
CA LYS A 138 2.46 -8.42 -4.65
C LYS A 138 2.79 -8.42 -3.16
N LEU A 139 3.45 -7.37 -2.68
CA LEU A 139 3.81 -7.21 -1.28
C LEU A 139 2.58 -7.18 -0.39
N ARG A 140 1.55 -6.40 -0.75
CA ARG A 140 0.27 -6.34 -0.05
C ARG A 140 -0.38 -7.72 0.03
N ASN A 141 -0.36 -8.49 -1.05
CA ASN A 141 -0.96 -9.83 -1.05
C ASN A 141 -0.20 -10.80 -0.13
N CYS A 142 1.13 -10.69 -0.06
CA CYS A 142 1.94 -11.44 0.90
C CYS A 142 1.58 -11.07 2.36
N VAL A 143 1.42 -9.78 2.65
CA VAL A 143 0.99 -9.32 3.98
C VAL A 143 -0.43 -9.81 4.30
N ALA A 144 -1.41 -9.52 3.44
CA ALA A 144 -2.82 -9.75 3.72
C ALA A 144 -3.20 -11.24 3.81
N HIS A 145 -2.52 -12.12 3.07
CA HIS A 145 -2.88 -13.54 2.99
C HIS A 145 -1.92 -14.48 3.70
N ALA A 146 -0.70 -14.02 4.01
CA ALA A 146 0.33 -14.84 4.63
C ALA A 146 1.00 -14.16 5.82
N ASN A 147 0.50 -13.01 6.29
CA ASN A 147 1.10 -12.23 7.36
C ASN A 147 2.60 -11.91 7.12
N GLY A 148 2.96 -11.70 5.85
CA GLY A 148 4.35 -11.48 5.46
C GLY A 148 5.23 -12.74 5.42
N ASN A 149 4.69 -13.91 5.74
CA ASN A 149 5.44 -15.17 5.71
C ASN A 149 5.53 -15.75 4.29
N LEU A 150 6.72 -15.71 3.69
CA LEU A 150 6.95 -16.26 2.35
C LEU A 150 6.85 -17.79 2.31
N SER A 151 7.11 -18.50 3.41
CA SER A 151 6.96 -19.95 3.48
C SER A 151 5.51 -20.43 3.39
N SER A 152 4.55 -19.54 3.69
CA SER A 152 3.12 -19.80 3.54
C SER A 152 2.59 -19.52 2.13
N LEU A 153 3.47 -19.16 1.19
CA LEU A 153 3.11 -18.85 -0.19
C LEU A 153 3.55 -19.96 -1.16
N GLU A 154 2.82 -20.08 -2.27
CA GLU A 154 3.28 -20.81 -3.44
C GLU A 154 4.67 -20.34 -3.89
N ALA A 155 5.53 -21.28 -4.31
CA ALA A 155 6.93 -20.99 -4.65
C ALA A 155 7.09 -19.87 -5.70
N SER A 156 6.19 -19.81 -6.67
CA SER A 156 6.17 -18.76 -7.70
C SER A 156 5.86 -17.37 -7.12
N LYS A 157 4.96 -17.27 -6.14
CA LYS A 157 4.64 -16.02 -5.44
C LYS A 157 5.78 -15.61 -4.52
N ALA A 158 6.34 -16.52 -3.74
CA ALA A 158 7.50 -16.25 -2.89
C ALA A 158 8.70 -15.75 -3.71
N SER A 159 9.01 -16.39 -4.85
CA SER A 159 10.06 -15.94 -5.78
C SER A 159 9.80 -14.54 -6.34
N ALA A 160 8.54 -14.22 -6.66
CA ALA A 160 8.17 -12.88 -7.11
C ALA A 160 8.43 -11.81 -6.03
N ILE A 161 8.16 -12.10 -4.75
CA ILE A 161 8.47 -11.18 -3.63
C ILE A 161 9.98 -11.03 -3.46
N LYS A 162 10.74 -12.14 -3.48
CA LYS A 162 12.20 -12.11 -3.39
C LYS A 162 12.83 -11.27 -4.50
N LYS A 163 12.27 -11.31 -5.71
CA LYS A 163 12.70 -10.47 -6.84
C LYS A 163 12.37 -8.98 -6.68
N VAL A 164 11.30 -8.65 -5.97
CA VAL A 164 10.99 -7.24 -5.62
C VAL A 164 11.98 -6.75 -4.57
N ALA A 165 12.16 -7.52 -3.49
CA ALA A 165 13.10 -7.18 -2.42
C ALA A 165 14.55 -7.04 -2.93
N SER A 166 15.00 -7.86 -3.89
CA SER A 166 16.37 -7.73 -4.42
C SER A 166 16.64 -6.46 -5.22
N LYS A 167 15.60 -5.75 -5.66
CA LYS A 167 15.71 -4.48 -6.40
C LYS A 167 15.51 -3.26 -5.52
N GLU A 168 14.90 -3.44 -4.36
CA GLU A 168 14.45 -2.37 -3.49
C GLU A 168 15.11 -2.53 -2.12
N LYS A 169 16.07 -1.65 -1.82
CA LYS A 169 16.87 -1.70 -0.57
C LYS A 169 16.04 -1.46 0.69
N LEU A 170 14.81 -0.99 0.52
CA LEU A 170 13.88 -0.62 1.57
C LEU A 170 12.92 -1.76 1.96
N ILE A 171 13.10 -2.95 1.37
CA ILE A 171 12.35 -4.17 1.65
C ILE A 171 13.35 -5.26 2.06
N PHE A 172 13.06 -5.94 3.16
CA PHE A 172 13.93 -6.96 3.73
C PHE A 172 13.20 -8.30 3.82
N ILE A 173 13.96 -9.38 3.76
CA ILE A 173 13.47 -10.74 3.98
C ILE A 173 14.43 -11.42 4.94
N THR A 174 13.98 -11.66 6.17
CA THR A 174 14.76 -12.32 7.22
C THR A 174 14.02 -13.59 7.63
N SER A 175 14.65 -14.76 7.52
CA SER A 175 14.02 -16.06 7.85
C SER A 175 12.65 -16.26 7.18
N ASP A 176 12.55 -15.93 5.89
CA ASP A 176 11.31 -15.93 5.09
C ASP A 176 10.19 -15.01 5.60
N GLN A 177 10.46 -14.09 6.53
CA GLN A 177 9.54 -13.01 6.90
C GLN A 177 9.84 -11.75 6.10
N LEU A 178 8.81 -11.22 5.47
CA LEU A 178 8.84 -9.92 4.83
C LEU A 178 8.87 -8.82 5.89
N ASP A 179 9.78 -7.87 5.72
CA ASP A 179 9.82 -6.63 6.46
C ASP A 179 9.93 -5.44 5.49
N ILE A 180 9.25 -4.35 5.84
CA ILE A 180 9.07 -3.17 5.01
C ILE A 180 9.45 -1.96 5.85
N SER A 181 10.44 -1.21 5.38
CA SER A 181 10.85 0.02 6.03
C SER A 181 9.78 1.11 5.97
N TYR A 182 9.87 2.05 6.90
CA TYR A 182 9.07 3.27 6.91
C TYR A 182 9.19 4.07 5.60
N GLU A 183 10.41 4.17 5.07
CA GLU A 183 10.73 4.89 3.85
C GLU A 183 10.03 4.26 2.64
N TYR A 184 9.93 2.92 2.60
CA TYR A 184 9.16 2.26 1.55
C TYR A 184 7.67 2.57 1.63
N LEU A 185 7.10 2.64 2.84
CA LEU A 185 5.71 3.03 3.04
C LEU A 185 5.47 4.46 2.55
N ARG A 186 6.37 5.41 2.88
CA ARG A 186 6.31 6.79 2.38
C ARG A 186 6.40 6.86 0.86
N LYS A 187 7.34 6.12 0.27
CA LYS A 187 7.50 6.01 -1.18
C LYS A 187 6.23 5.45 -1.84
N SER A 188 5.65 4.41 -1.26
CA SER A 188 4.43 3.77 -1.75
C SER A 188 3.23 4.70 -1.69
N LEU A 189 3.05 5.41 -0.57
CA LEU A 189 1.99 6.40 -0.43
C LEU A 189 2.15 7.55 -1.42
N GLY A 190 3.36 8.08 -1.61
CA GLY A 190 3.62 9.13 -2.59
C GLY A 190 3.33 8.69 -4.04
N MET A 191 3.62 7.43 -4.38
CA MET A 191 3.26 6.84 -5.68
C MET A 191 1.74 6.75 -5.85
N VAL A 192 1.02 6.30 -4.82
CA VAL A 192 -0.45 6.24 -4.85
C VAL A 192 -1.07 7.64 -4.94
N GLU A 193 -0.59 8.59 -4.13
CA GLU A 193 -1.04 9.98 -4.11
C GLU A 193 -0.88 10.63 -5.49
N SER A 194 0.30 10.52 -6.10
CA SER A 194 0.55 11.06 -7.44
C SER A 194 -0.33 10.42 -8.51
N SER A 195 -0.44 9.08 -8.52
CA SER A 195 -1.28 8.36 -9.49
C SER A 195 -2.75 8.76 -9.39
N LEU A 196 -3.28 8.87 -8.17
CA LEU A 196 -4.68 9.29 -7.96
C LEU A 196 -4.88 10.76 -8.34
N ARG A 197 -3.92 11.62 -8.03
CA ARG A 197 -3.98 13.04 -8.39
C ARG A 197 -4.02 13.23 -9.90
N GLU A 198 -3.14 12.56 -10.66
CA GLU A 198 -3.13 12.64 -12.13
C GLU A 198 -4.48 12.22 -12.74
N LEU A 199 -5.07 11.12 -12.24
CA LEU A 199 -6.40 10.68 -12.71
C LEU A 199 -7.50 11.66 -12.30
N MET A 200 -7.45 12.20 -11.09
CA MET A 200 -8.42 13.21 -10.62
C MET A 200 -8.35 14.48 -11.46
N GLU A 201 -7.15 15.01 -11.70
CA GLU A 201 -6.91 16.21 -12.52
C GLU A 201 -7.47 16.01 -13.94
N TYR A 202 -7.21 14.86 -14.57
CA TYR A 202 -7.76 14.54 -15.88
C TYR A 202 -9.31 14.54 -15.89
N ILE A 203 -9.93 13.94 -14.88
CA ILE A 203 -11.40 13.89 -14.74
C ILE A 203 -11.97 15.29 -14.45
N GLU A 204 -11.30 16.06 -13.59
CA GLU A 204 -11.68 17.42 -13.21
C GLU A 204 -11.65 18.37 -14.43
N GLU A 205 -10.61 18.27 -15.27
CA GLU A 205 -10.49 19.00 -16.52
C GLU A 205 -11.59 18.61 -17.52
N LYS A 206 -11.82 17.31 -17.70
CA LYS A 206 -12.81 16.80 -18.66
C LYS A 206 -14.24 17.28 -18.36
N TYR A 207 -14.60 17.37 -17.08
CA TYR A 207 -15.98 17.67 -16.67
C TYR A 207 -16.18 19.07 -16.08
N GLY A 208 -15.16 19.93 -16.11
CA GLY A 208 -15.28 21.34 -15.73
C GLY A 208 -15.50 21.56 -14.24
N PHE A 209 -14.66 20.93 -13.40
CA PHE A 209 -14.66 21.15 -11.95
C PHE A 209 -13.88 22.40 -11.50
N TYR A 210 -13.36 23.17 -12.45
CA TYR A 210 -12.67 24.44 -12.25
C TYR A 210 -13.63 25.64 -12.24
#